data_AF-A0A924UJ18-F1
#
_entry.id   AF-A0A924UJ18-F1
#
_cell.length_a   1.000
_cell.length_b   1.000
_cell.length_c   1.000
_cell.angle_alpha   90.00
_cell.angle_beta   90.00
_cell.angle_gamma   90.00
#
_symmetry.space_group_name_H-M   'P 1'
#
loop_
_entity.id
_entity.type
_entity.pdbx_description
1 polymer ?
#
loop_
_entity_poly.entity_id
_entity_poly.type
_entity_poly.pdbx_seq_one_letter_code
_entity_poly.pdbx_strand_id
1 'polypeptide(L)'
;MSQDSDFLKNTLDLIESDPEVKSFIYQQILDFNPFVTPETLVMVIARDPNGVYNGSDDAYVATEKSDYQFRIAVILKNADTSIEAEAYDDNIFGAIRLAKETLLARLIEIQNEIENPKERILAIQQASDNKPVH
;
A
#
# COMPACT_ATOMS: atom_id res chain seq x y z
N MET A 1 -20.82 10.84 20.19
CA MET A 1 -19.36 10.99 20.01
C MET A 1 -18.62 10.00 20.90
N SER A 2 -18.79 8.67 20.71
CA SER A 2 -18.22 7.70 21.68
C SER A 2 -17.91 6.31 21.13
N GLN A 3 -18.46 5.87 19.99
CA GLN A 3 -18.22 4.50 19.50
C GLN A 3 -16.93 4.39 18.66
N ASP A 4 -16.61 5.41 17.87
CA ASP A 4 -15.47 5.37 16.94
C ASP A 4 -14.11 5.40 17.67
N SER A 5 -14.06 6.09 18.82
CA SER A 5 -12.87 6.18 19.69
C SER A 5 -12.49 4.84 20.30
N ASP A 6 -13.48 4.08 20.79
CA ASP A 6 -13.24 2.82 21.49
C ASP A 6 -12.81 1.72 20.50
N PHE A 7 -13.36 1.73 19.29
CA PHE A 7 -12.93 0.84 18.21
C PHE A 7 -11.46 1.05 17.84
N LEU A 8 -11.07 2.30 17.56
CA LEU A 8 -9.70 2.62 17.17
C LEU A 8 -8.73 2.21 18.26
N LYS A 9 -9.07 2.47 19.52
CA LYS A 9 -8.27 2.08 20.67
C LYS A 9 -8.09 0.56 20.75
N ASN A 10 -9.17 -0.22 20.63
CA ASN A 10 -9.09 -1.68 20.69
C ASN A 10 -8.25 -2.27 19.53
N THR A 11 -8.38 -1.72 18.33
CA THR A 11 -7.59 -2.19 17.17
C THR A 11 -6.12 -1.80 17.29
N LEU A 12 -5.83 -0.59 17.79
CA LEU A 12 -4.46 -0.18 18.10
C LEU A 12 -3.86 -1.10 19.16
N ASP A 13 -4.60 -1.37 20.24
CA ASP A 13 -4.18 -2.26 21.31
C ASP A 13 -3.90 -3.66 20.76
N LEU A 14 -4.69 -4.19 19.81
CA LEU A 14 -4.40 -5.47 19.15
C LEU A 14 -3.07 -5.42 18.38
N ILE A 15 -2.83 -4.38 17.57
CA ILE A 15 -1.58 -4.22 16.82
C ILE A 15 -0.37 -4.07 17.75
N GLU A 16 -0.54 -3.37 18.88
CA GLU A 16 0.54 -3.05 19.82
C GLU A 16 0.75 -4.07 20.92
N SER A 17 -0.21 -4.92 21.25
CA SER A 17 -0.10 -5.83 22.40
C SER A 17 -0.18 -7.31 22.02
N ASP A 18 -0.81 -7.66 20.89
CA ASP A 18 -0.94 -9.05 20.46
C ASP A 18 0.35 -9.53 19.74
N PRO A 19 1.08 -10.51 20.31
CA PRO A 19 2.29 -11.04 19.69
C PRO A 19 2.04 -11.73 18.34
N GLU A 20 0.86 -12.31 18.14
CA GLU A 20 0.49 -13.01 16.90
C GLU A 20 0.29 -11.99 15.77
N VAL A 21 -0.49 -10.93 16.03
CA VAL A 21 -0.71 -9.84 15.07
C VAL A 21 0.60 -9.16 14.71
N LYS A 22 1.46 -8.87 15.70
CA LYS A 22 2.79 -8.29 15.44
C LYS A 22 3.65 -9.19 14.58
N SER A 23 3.76 -10.47 14.94
CA SER A 23 4.59 -11.43 14.20
C SER A 23 4.09 -11.57 12.76
N PHE A 24 2.77 -11.57 12.57
CA PHE A 24 2.17 -11.58 11.25
C PHE A 24 2.52 -10.31 10.46
N ILE A 25 2.39 -9.12 11.05
CA ILE A 25 2.79 -7.87 10.40
C ILE A 25 4.26 -7.94 9.96
N TYR A 26 5.17 -8.37 10.85
CA TYR A 26 6.59 -8.52 10.52
C TYR A 26 6.83 -9.49 9.35
N GLN A 27 6.07 -10.58 9.27
CA GLN A 27 6.16 -11.50 8.14
C GLN A 27 5.65 -10.87 6.84
N GLN A 28 4.53 -10.14 6.89
CA GLN A 28 3.95 -9.51 5.71
C GLN A 28 4.83 -8.40 5.13
N ILE A 29 5.51 -7.60 5.98
CA ILE A 29 6.32 -6.47 5.49
C ILE A 29 7.62 -6.91 4.80
N LEU A 30 8.08 -8.15 5.00
CA LEU A 30 9.28 -8.67 4.32
C LEU A 30 9.11 -8.73 2.81
N ASP A 31 7.86 -8.84 2.32
CA ASP A 31 7.55 -8.83 0.90
C ASP A 31 7.93 -7.49 0.23
N PHE A 32 8.06 -6.40 1.01
CA PHE A 32 8.47 -5.09 0.50
C PHE A 32 9.98 -4.95 0.32
N ASN A 33 10.80 -5.86 0.86
CA ASN A 33 12.27 -5.78 0.80
C ASN A 33 12.86 -5.47 -0.58
N PRO A 34 12.33 -5.99 -1.72
CA PRO A 34 12.84 -5.65 -3.04
C PRO A 34 12.61 -4.19 -3.47
N PHE A 35 11.66 -3.49 -2.83
CA PHE A 35 11.17 -2.18 -3.23
C PHE A 35 11.56 -1.05 -2.26
N VAL A 36 12.13 -1.40 -1.10
CA VAL A 36 12.43 -0.45 -0.02
C VAL A 36 13.93 -0.39 0.27
N THR A 37 14.37 0.73 0.83
CA THR A 37 15.72 0.90 1.37
C THR A 37 15.70 0.73 2.88
N PRO A 38 16.86 0.54 3.54
CA PRO A 38 16.94 0.55 5.01
C PRO A 38 16.44 1.83 5.68
N GLU A 39 16.37 2.94 4.94
CA GLU A 39 15.86 4.23 5.41
C GLU A 39 14.33 4.36 5.27
N THR A 40 13.68 3.43 4.57
CA THR A 40 12.24 3.45 4.36
C THR A 40 11.52 3.04 5.65
N LEU A 41 10.66 3.93 6.13
CA LEU A 41 9.78 3.67 7.27
C LEU A 41 8.53 2.95 6.78
N VAL A 42 8.29 1.77 7.35
CA VAL A 42 7.06 0.99 7.14
C VAL A 42 6.14 1.20 8.33
N MET A 43 4.95 1.76 8.08
CA MET A 43 3.93 1.98 9.10
C MET A 43 2.68 1.16 8.79
N VAL A 44 2.12 0.53 9.81
CA VAL A 44 0.82 -0.16 9.75
C VAL A 44 -0.11 0.54 10.71
N ILE A 45 -1.19 1.11 10.19
CA ILE A 45 -2.07 2.01 10.94
C ILE A 45 -3.51 1.49 10.86
N ALA A 46 -4.16 1.34 12.01
CA ALA A 46 -5.59 1.14 12.09
C ALA A 46 -6.32 2.46 11.84
N ARG A 47 -7.28 2.45 10.91
CA ARG A 47 -8.15 3.58 10.58
C ARG A 47 -9.59 3.23 10.94
N ASP A 48 -10.44 4.25 11.04
CA ASP A 48 -11.86 4.05 11.28
C ASP A 48 -12.49 3.43 10.02
N PRO A 49 -13.10 2.24 10.09
CA PRO A 49 -13.76 1.60 8.95
C PRO A 49 -14.96 2.42 8.44
N ASN A 50 -15.58 3.23 9.28
CA ASN A 50 -16.66 4.15 8.90
C ASN A 50 -16.15 5.55 8.54
N GLY A 51 -14.86 5.82 8.70
CA GLY A 51 -14.25 7.11 8.42
C GLY A 51 -14.16 7.39 6.92
N VAL A 52 -14.45 8.62 6.51
CA VAL A 52 -14.31 9.05 5.11
C VAL A 52 -12.82 9.18 4.75
N TYR A 53 -12.37 8.48 3.71
CA TYR A 53 -11.05 8.70 3.11
C TYR A 53 -11.05 9.98 2.28
N ASN A 54 -10.17 10.95 2.57
CA ASN A 54 -10.07 12.22 1.85
C ASN A 54 -8.78 12.33 1.01
N GLY A 55 -8.33 11.22 0.40
CA GLY A 55 -7.00 11.13 -0.22
C GLY A 55 -6.94 11.09 -1.76
N SER A 56 -8.05 11.19 -2.49
CA SER A 56 -8.07 11.17 -3.96
C SER A 56 -9.03 12.23 -4.53
N ASP A 57 -8.55 13.01 -5.51
CA ASP A 57 -9.37 13.92 -6.34
C ASP A 57 -10.44 13.18 -7.17
N ASP A 58 -10.35 11.84 -7.24
CA ASP A 58 -11.40 10.98 -7.77
C ASP A 58 -12.37 10.58 -6.66
N ALA A 59 -13.39 11.41 -6.48
CA ALA A 59 -14.55 11.15 -5.62
C ALA A 59 -15.49 10.12 -6.27
N TYR A 60 -15.12 8.84 -6.23
CA TYR A 60 -15.99 7.68 -6.45
C TYR A 60 -15.39 6.56 -5.59
N VAL A 61 -15.98 6.01 -4.53
CA VAL A 61 -17.37 5.64 -4.26
C VAL A 61 -17.56 5.62 -2.73
N ALA A 62 -18.18 6.65 -2.16
CA ALA A 62 -18.73 6.56 -0.79
C ALA A 62 -20.12 5.92 -0.85
N THR A 63 -20.21 4.66 -1.28
CA THR A 63 -21.45 3.88 -1.21
C THR A 63 -21.13 2.42 -1.00
N GLU A 64 -20.63 2.13 0.18
CA GLU A 64 -21.10 1.06 1.05
C GLU A 64 -20.48 1.40 2.40
N LYS A 65 -21.31 1.68 3.42
CA LYS A 65 -20.78 1.67 4.79
C LYS A 65 -20.14 0.29 4.93
N SER A 66 -18.83 0.27 5.04
CA SER A 66 -18.09 -0.98 5.14
C SER A 66 -18.61 -1.69 6.38
N ASP A 67 -19.41 -2.75 6.21
CA ASP A 67 -19.83 -3.64 7.30
C ASP A 67 -18.61 -4.33 7.96
N TYR A 68 -17.42 -4.12 7.41
CA TYR A 68 -16.16 -4.64 7.89
C TYR A 68 -15.73 -4.04 9.22
N GLN A 69 -15.23 -4.93 10.08
CA GLN A 69 -14.72 -4.57 11.38
C GLN A 69 -13.38 -3.82 11.30
N PHE A 70 -12.50 -4.14 10.36
CA PHE A 70 -11.15 -3.57 10.32
C PHE A 70 -10.89 -2.79 9.04
N ARG A 71 -10.25 -1.63 9.19
CA ARG A 71 -9.62 -0.88 8.10
C ARG A 71 -8.17 -0.63 8.45
N ILE A 72 -7.27 -1.21 7.67
CA ILE A 72 -5.82 -1.11 7.88
C ILE A 72 -5.19 -0.41 6.70
N ALA A 73 -4.32 0.55 6.99
CA ALA A 73 -3.45 1.19 6.02
C ALA A 73 -2.00 0.75 6.23
N VAL A 74 -1.32 0.42 5.13
CA VAL A 74 0.13 0.20 5.10
C VAL A 74 0.76 1.37 4.35
N ILE A 75 1.76 2.00 4.96
CA ILE A 75 2.42 3.19 4.43
C ILE A 75 3.91 2.93 4.37
N LEU A 76 4.49 3.14 3.19
CA LEU A 76 5.94 3.20 2.99
C LEU A 76 6.33 4.66 2.83
N LYS A 77 7.19 5.17 3.70
CA LYS A 77 7.67 6.54 3.68
C LYS A 77 9.18 6.58 3.55
N ASN A 78 9.68 7.36 2.61
CA ASN A 78 11.10 7.62 2.43
C ASN A 78 11.31 9.12 2.22
N ALA A 79 12.01 9.77 3.15
CA ALA A 79 12.16 11.23 3.20
C ALA A 79 10.80 11.96 3.06
N ASP A 80 10.62 12.68 1.96
CA ASP A 80 9.43 13.50 1.66
C ASP A 80 8.40 12.78 0.79
N THR A 81 8.68 11.55 0.36
CA THR A 81 7.73 10.74 -0.44
C THR A 81 7.10 9.65 0.38
N SER A 82 5.82 9.38 0.11
CA SER A 82 5.09 8.29 0.72
C SER A 82 4.16 7.64 -0.28
N ILE A 83 4.04 6.33 -0.18
CA ILE A 83 3.05 5.54 -0.90
C ILE A 83 2.28 4.73 0.12
N GLU A 84 0.96 4.71 -0.01
CA GLU A 84 0.09 3.98 0.88
C GLU A 84 -0.98 3.22 0.12
N ALA A 85 -1.46 2.17 0.76
CA ALA A 85 -2.69 1.48 0.40
C ALA A 85 -3.43 1.09 1.67
N GLU A 86 -4.74 0.97 1.55
CA GLU A 86 -5.61 0.53 2.63
C GLU A 86 -6.57 -0.55 2.17
N ALA A 87 -7.02 -1.37 3.12
CA ALA A 87 -8.01 -2.40 2.87
C ALA A 87 -8.94 -2.58 4.06
N TYR A 88 -10.11 -3.14 3.75
CA TYR A 88 -11.19 -3.44 4.68
C TYR A 88 -11.40 -4.94 4.76
N ASP A 89 -11.59 -5.47 5.97
CA ASP A 89 -11.89 -6.89 6.20
C ASP A 89 -12.55 -7.09 7.58
N ASP A 90 -13.31 -8.17 7.75
CA ASP A 90 -13.87 -8.55 9.05
C ASP A 90 -12.81 -9.07 10.02
N ASN A 91 -11.63 -9.42 9.51
CA ASN A 91 -10.50 -9.94 10.24
C ASN A 91 -9.27 -9.04 10.05
N ILE A 92 -8.61 -8.67 11.15
CA ILE A 92 -7.37 -7.87 11.15
C ILE A 92 -6.27 -8.49 10.28
N PHE A 93 -6.12 -9.82 10.29
CA PHE A 93 -5.13 -10.51 9.45
C PHE A 93 -5.46 -10.38 7.96
N GLY A 94 -6.75 -10.46 7.62
CA GLY A 94 -7.26 -10.26 6.27
C GLY A 94 -7.00 -8.83 5.79
N ALA A 95 -7.36 -7.84 6.61
CA ALA A 95 -7.15 -6.42 6.29
C ALA A 95 -5.66 -6.09 6.08
N ILE A 96 -4.77 -6.60 6.94
CA ILE A 96 -3.32 -6.42 6.78
C ILE A 96 -2.83 -7.05 5.47
N ARG A 97 -3.24 -8.30 5.18
CA ARG A 97 -2.83 -9.01 3.96
C ARG A 97 -3.28 -8.26 2.71
N LEU A 98 -4.54 -7.86 2.66
CA LEU A 98 -5.12 -7.15 1.52
C LEU A 98 -4.45 -5.79 1.31
N ALA A 99 -4.26 -5.00 2.37
CA ALA A 99 -3.58 -3.70 2.27
C ALA A 99 -2.14 -3.86 1.74
N LYS A 100 -1.42 -4.89 2.19
CA LYS A 100 -0.09 -5.23 1.69
C LYS A 100 -0.11 -5.64 0.22
N GLU A 101 -1.03 -6.52 -0.19
CA GLU A 101 -1.16 -6.96 -1.58
C GLU A 101 -1.47 -5.80 -2.53
N THR A 102 -2.37 -4.90 -2.14
CA THR A 102 -2.68 -3.67 -2.90
C THR A 102 -1.46 -2.78 -3.04
N LEU A 103 -0.69 -2.58 -1.96
CA LEU A 103 0.50 -1.74 -2.02
C LEU A 103 1.61 -2.38 -2.88
N LEU A 104 1.79 -3.70 -2.76
CA LEU A 104 2.78 -4.45 -3.53
C LEU A 104 2.47 -4.39 -5.03
N ALA A 105 1.20 -4.56 -5.42
CA ALA A 105 0.77 -4.42 -6.80
C ALA A 105 1.13 -3.03 -7.36
N ARG A 106 0.86 -1.97 -6.60
CA ARG A 106 1.19 -0.59 -6.97
C ARG A 106 2.70 -0.36 -7.13
N LEU A 107 3.52 -0.97 -6.27
CA LEU A 107 4.99 -0.90 -6.39
C LEU A 107 5.50 -1.62 -7.64
N ILE A 108 4.92 -2.77 -7.97
CA ILE A 108 5.25 -3.52 -9.20
C ILE A 108 4.88 -2.71 -10.43
N GLU A 109 3.71 -2.06 -10.44
CA GLU A 109 3.29 -1.16 -11.51
C GLU A 109 4.29 -0.02 -11.71
N ILE A 110 4.68 0.67 -10.63
CA ILE A 110 5.69 1.74 -10.66
C ILE A 110 7.03 1.22 -11.20
N GLN A 111 7.48 0.05 -10.75
CA GLN A 111 8.72 -0.55 -11.23
C GLN A 111 8.65 -0.82 -12.74
N ASN A 112 7.55 -1.41 -13.22
CA ASN A 112 7.35 -1.72 -14.64
C ASN A 112 7.32 -0.45 -15.50
N GLU A 113 6.72 0.64 -15.01
CA GLU A 113 6.73 1.93 -15.69
C GLU A 113 8.15 2.52 -15.82
N ILE A 114 9.01 2.31 -14.81
CA ILE A 114 10.40 2.79 -14.79
C ILE A 114 11.34 1.91 -15.65
N GLU A 115 11.03 0.64 -15.86
CA GLU A 115 11.85 -0.27 -16.68
C GLU A 115 11.59 -0.12 -18.19
N ASN A 116 10.37 0.24 -18.60
CA ASN A 116 9.97 0.47 -19.99
C ASN A 116 10.79 1.53 -20.80
N PRO A 117 11.34 2.61 -20.22
CA PRO A 117 12.21 3.56 -20.90
C PRO A 117 13.48 2.94 -21.49
N LYS A 118 14.02 1.86 -20.89
CA LYS A 118 15.21 1.17 -21.43
C LYS A 118 14.88 0.42 -22.72
N GLU A 119 13.68 -0.14 -22.84
CA GLU A 119 13.18 -0.72 -24.08
C GLU A 119 12.94 0.35 -25.15
N ARG A 120 12.43 1.54 -24.77
CA ARG A 120 12.37 2.69 -25.70
C ARG A 120 13.76 3.09 -26.22
N ILE A 121 14.78 3.14 -25.38
CA ILE A 121 16.15 3.50 -25.81
C ILE A 121 16.71 2.45 -26.76
N LEU A 122 16.52 1.16 -26.47
CA LEU A 122 16.91 0.05 -27.37
C LEU A 122 16.16 0.13 -28.71
N ALA A 123 14.85 0.41 -28.70
CA ALA A 123 14.06 0.59 -29.92
C ALA A 123 14.52 1.83 -30.73
N ILE A 124 14.89 2.93 -30.06
CA ILE A 124 15.45 4.12 -30.70
C ILE A 124 16.84 3.85 -31.31
N GLN A 125 17.70 3.10 -30.61
CA GLN A 125 19.02 2.71 -31.12
C GLN A 125 18.89 1.78 -32.33
N GLN A 126 18.00 0.78 -32.26
CA GLN A 126 17.70 -0.09 -33.40
C GLN A 126 17.10 0.67 -34.60
N ALA A 127 16.26 1.68 -34.36
CA ALA A 127 15.74 2.56 -35.41
C ALA A 127 16.81 3.52 -35.96
N SER A 128 17.77 3.95 -35.15
CA SER A 128 18.86 4.85 -35.55
C SER A 128 19.99 4.14 -36.31
N ASP A 129 20.19 2.84 -36.05
CA ASP A 129 21.17 1.99 -36.76
C ASP A 129 20.63 1.48 -38.10
N ASN A 130 19.31 1.39 -38.27
CA ASN A 130 18.67 1.19 -39.57
C ASN A 130 18.64 2.51 -40.37
N LYS A 131 19.82 2.92 -40.87
CA LYS A 131 19.91 3.96 -41.89
C LYS A 131 19.08 3.55 -43.13
N PRO A 132 18.21 4.42 -43.67
CA PRO A 132 17.67 4.20 -45.00
C PRO A 132 18.84 4.21 -45.99
N VAL A 133 18.98 3.10 -46.73
CA VAL A 133 19.85 3.05 -47.90
C VAL A 133 19.28 4.03 -48.92
N HIS A 134 19.92 5.19 -49.08
CA HIS A 134 19.80 5.98 -50.30
C HIS A 134 21.01 6.87 -50.55
#